data_AF-A0A7L3C6Y4-F1
#
_entry.id   AF-A0A7L3C6Y4-F1
#
_cell.length_a   1.000
_cell.length_b   1.000
_cell.length_c   1.000
_cell.angle_alpha   90.00
_cell.angle_beta   90.00
_cell.angle_gamma   90.00
#
_symmetry.space_group_name_H-M   'P 1'
#
loop_
_entity.id
_entity.type
_entity.pdbx_description
1 polymer ?
#
loop_
_entity_poly.entity_id
_entity_poly.type
_entity_poly.pdbx_seq_one_letter_code
_entity_poly.pdbx_strand_id
1 'polypeptide(L)' 'LATVCPSPAAVLAEVIKAFGAPENAQRMEEARDNACNDMGKMLQFLLPVATQIQQDVIKAYGFSNDGEGGL' A
#
# COMPACT_ATOMS: atom_id res chain seq x y z
N LEU A 1 -28.47 7.27 0.57
CA LEU A 1 -27.22 7.07 1.35
C LEU A 1 -26.08 7.50 0.46
N ALA A 2 -25.66 8.75 0.56
CA ALA A 2 -24.51 9.25 -0.20
C ALA A 2 -23.25 8.62 0.41
N THR A 3 -22.60 7.74 -0.31
CA THR A 3 -21.23 7.33 0.00
C THR A 3 -20.40 8.61 -0.07
N VAL A 4 -20.05 9.19 1.07
CA VAL A 4 -19.08 10.29 1.13
C VAL A 4 -17.77 9.68 0.64
N CYS A 5 -17.37 9.98 -0.59
CA CYS A 5 -16.04 9.65 -1.05
C CYS A 5 -15.05 10.36 -0.11
N PRO A 6 -14.21 9.66 0.65
CA PRO A 6 -13.27 10.30 1.55
C PRO A 6 -12.31 11.18 0.75
N SER A 7 -11.85 12.26 1.37
CA SER A 7 -10.82 13.11 0.76
C SER A 7 -9.54 12.29 0.51
N PRO A 8 -8.70 12.68 -0.47
CA PRO A 8 -7.42 12.01 -0.69
C PRO A 8 -6.54 11.93 0.56
N ALA A 9 -6.60 12.95 1.42
CA ALA A 9 -5.92 12.97 2.71
C ALA A 9 -6.45 11.90 3.68
N ALA A 10 -7.76 11.66 3.71
CA ALA A 10 -8.36 10.61 4.53
C ALA A 10 -7.98 9.20 4.00
N VAL A 11 -7.97 9.00 2.67
CA VAL A 11 -7.50 7.74 2.07
C VAL A 11 -6.03 7.49 2.40
N LEU A 12 -5.18 8.52 2.30
CA LEU A 12 -3.76 8.39 2.66
C LEU A 12 -3.57 8.04 4.14
N ALA A 13 -4.36 8.61 5.05
CA ALA A 13 -4.30 8.26 6.47
C ALA A 13 -4.65 6.78 6.70
N GLU A 14 -5.64 6.24 5.99
CA GLU A 14 -6.00 4.83 6.06
C GLU A 14 -4.93 3.92 5.43
N VAL A 15 -4.25 4.36 4.36
CA VAL A 15 -3.07 3.67 3.81
C VAL A 15 -1.96 3.58 4.86
N ILE A 16 -1.61 4.70 5.50
CA ILE A 16 -0.59 4.74 6.56
C ILE A 16 -0.98 3.82 7.73
N LYS A 17 -2.25 3.84 8.13
CA LYS A 17 -2.76 2.94 9.17
C LYS A 17 -2.68 1.47 8.75
N ALA A 18 -2.97 1.15 7.49
CA ALA A 18 -2.88 -0.21 6.97
C ALA A 18 -1.45 -0.75 7.02
N PHE A 19 -0.42 0.07 6.79
CA PHE A 19 0.97 -0.34 6.99
C PHE A 19 1.28 -0.74 8.44
N GLY A 20 0.58 -0.17 9.42
CA GLY A 20 0.73 -0.50 10.84
C GLY A 20 -0.09 -1.71 11.31
N ALA A 21 -0.95 -2.28 10.45
CA ALA A 21 -1.71 -3.48 10.81
C ALA A 21 -0.76 -4.68 11.00
N PRO A 22 -0.94 -5.55 12.01
CA PRO A 22 0.02 -6.61 12.34
C PRO A 22 0.42 -7.49 11.15
N GLU A 23 -0.55 -7.91 10.33
CA GLU A 23 -0.32 -8.72 9.13
C GLU A 23 0.52 -8.00 8.07
N ASN A 24 0.24 -6.72 7.83
CA ASN A 24 0.97 -5.92 6.85
C ASN A 24 2.37 -5.55 7.33
N ALA A 25 2.51 -5.22 8.61
CA ALA A 25 3.81 -4.97 9.24
C ALA A 25 4.71 -6.21 9.18
N GLN A 26 4.15 -7.40 9.46
CA GLN A 26 4.88 -8.67 9.32
C GLN A 26 5.33 -8.91 7.87
N ARG A 27 4.44 -8.73 6.89
CA ARG A 27 4.79 -8.87 5.46
C ARG A 27 5.90 -7.91 5.01
N MET A 28 5.89 -6.68 5.52
CA MET A 28 6.94 -5.69 5.26
C MET A 28 8.27 -6.08 5.90
N GLU A 29 8.24 -6.60 7.13
CA GLU A 29 9.43 -7.11 7.83
C GLU A 29 10.04 -8.32 7.12
N GLU A 30 9.23 -9.31 6.73
CA GLU A 30 9.70 -10.47 5.96
C GLU A 30 10.34 -10.06 4.63
N ALA A 31 9.74 -9.12 3.90
CA ALA A 31 10.29 -8.60 2.66
C ALA A 31 11.61 -7.83 2.87
N ARG A 32 11.74 -7.08 3.97
CA ARG A 32 12.98 -6.39 4.36
C ARG A 32 14.08 -7.39 4.69
N ASP A 33 13.76 -8.43 5.46
CA ASP A 33 14.74 -9.43 5.89
C ASP A 33 15.26 -10.23 4.68
N ASN A 34 14.39 -10.52 3.70
CA ASN A 34 14.78 -11.11 2.41
C ASN A 34 15.70 -10.22 1.56
N ALA A 35 15.63 -8.90 1.73
CA ALA A 35 16.50 -7.97 1.01
C ALA A 35 17.93 -7.92 1.57
N CYS A 36 18.15 -8.32 2.83
CA CYS A 36 19.47 -8.40 3.47
C CYS A 36 20.35 -7.13 3.24
N ASN A 37 19.77 -5.95 3.50
CA ASN A 37 20.39 -4.62 3.33
C ASN A 37 20.78 -4.21 1.89
N ASP A 38 20.52 -5.05 0.89
CA ASP A 38 20.72 -4.69 -0.52
C ASP A 38 19.62 -3.73 -0.96
N MET A 39 19.97 -2.48 -1.26
CA MET A 39 18.99 -1.46 -1.64
C MET A 39 18.20 -1.81 -2.92
N GLY A 40 18.83 -2.51 -3.87
CA GLY A 40 18.17 -2.97 -5.09
C GLY A 40 17.14 -4.06 -4.80
N LYS A 41 17.44 -4.97 -3.87
CA LYS A 41 16.49 -5.97 -3.38
C LYS A 41 15.43 -5.35 -2.48
N MET A 42 15.76 -4.33 -1.69
CA MET A 42 14.78 -3.60 -0.89
C MET A 42 13.68 -3.03 -1.79
N LEU A 43 14.04 -2.39 -2.91
CA LEU A 43 13.04 -1.94 -3.89
C LEU A 43 12.27 -3.14 -4.50
N GLN A 44 12.95 -4.21 -4.91
CA GLN A 44 12.28 -5.36 -5.53
C GLN A 44 11.34 -6.13 -4.60
N PHE A 45 11.60 -6.14 -3.28
CA PHE A 45 10.78 -6.88 -2.32
C PHE A 45 9.79 -6.00 -1.58
N LEU A 46 10.20 -4.81 -1.12
CA LEU A 46 9.31 -3.92 -0.36
C LEU A 46 8.33 -3.17 -1.25
N LEU A 47 8.74 -2.72 -2.44
CA LEU A 47 7.85 -1.92 -3.29
C LEU A 47 6.60 -2.70 -3.71
N PRO A 48 6.66 -3.97 -4.13
CA PRO A 48 5.45 -4.73 -4.45
C PRO A 48 4.54 -4.93 -3.23
N VAL A 49 5.11 -5.20 -2.05
CA VAL A 49 4.34 -5.39 -0.81
C VAL A 49 3.64 -4.09 -0.41
N ALA A 50 4.38 -2.98 -0.41
CA ALA A 50 3.84 -1.66 -0.11
C ALA A 50 2.76 -1.23 -1.10
N THR A 51 2.98 -1.48 -2.39
CA THR A 51 2.00 -1.19 -3.44
C THR A 51 0.73 -2.02 -3.24
N GLN A 52 0.86 -3.30 -2.90
CA GLN A 52 -0.30 -4.15 -2.65
C GLN A 52 -1.13 -3.65 -1.46
N ILE A 53 -0.48 -3.33 -0.33
CA ILE A 53 -1.16 -2.77 0.86
C ILE A 53 -1.90 -1.48 0.50
N GLN A 54 -1.24 -0.57 -0.22
CA GLN A 54 -1.85 0.67 -0.67
C GLN A 54 -3.04 0.42 -1.61
N GLN A 55 -2.92 -0.51 -2.55
CA GLN A 55 -3.97 -0.86 -3.50
C GLN A 55 -5.19 -1.48 -2.82
N ASP A 56 -4.99 -2.30 -1.78
CA ASP A 56 -6.08 -2.93 -1.04
C ASP A 56 -6.94 -1.87 -0.31
N VAL A 57 -6.31 -0.82 0.23
CA VAL A 57 -7.02 0.32 0.84
C VAL A 57 -7.73 1.16 -0.22
N ILE A 58 -7.03 1.52 -1.30
CA ILE A 58 -7.56 2.40 -2.35
C ILE A 58 -8.76 1.75 -3.07
N LYS A 59 -8.71 0.45 -3.35
CA LYS A 59 -9.84 -0.32 -3.92
C LYS A 59 -11.07 -0.34 -3.01
N ALA A 60 -10.89 -0.38 -1.68
CA ALA A 60 -11.99 -0.34 -0.73
C ALA A 60 -12.81 0.97 -0.80
N TYR A 61 -12.22 2.04 -1.35
CA TYR A 61 -12.86 3.32 -1.58
C TYR A 61 -13.35 3.54 -3.02
N GLY A 62 -13.33 2.51 -3.86
CA GLY A 62 -13.85 2.55 -5.23
C GLY A 62 -12.90 3.16 -6.26
N PHE A 63 -11.63 3.38 -5.90
CA PHE A 63 -10.59 3.74 -6.86
C PHE A 63 -10.12 2.47 -7.58
N SER A 64 -10.50 2.32 -8.84
CA SER A 64 -10.07 1.20 -9.67
C SER A 64 -8.70 1.46 -10.30
N ASN A 65 -7.99 0.37 -10.59
CA ASN A 65 -6.66 0.38 -11.20
C ASN A 65 -6.69 0.66 -12.71
N ASP A 66 -7.80 1.18 -13.26
CA ASP A 66 -8.06 1.39 -14.70
C ASP A 66 -7.19 2.50 -15.34
N GLY A 67 -6.25 3.08 -14.60
CA GLY A 67 -5.08 3.70 -15.22
C GLY A 67 -5.34 5.00 -15.97
N GLU A 68 -6.15 5.91 -15.44
CA GLU A 68 -6.12 7.32 -15.92
C GLU A 68 -4.85 8.08 -15.46
N GLY A 69 -3.91 7.39 -14.80
CA GLY A 69 -2.58 7.91 -14.42
C GLY A 69 -1.45 7.04 -14.96
N GLY A 70 -1.49 6.67 -16.24
CA GLY A 70 -0.34 6.08 -16.92
C GLY A 70 0.88 6.98 -16.78
N LEU A 71 2.01 6.40 -16.37
CA LEU A 71 3.33 7.02 -16.38
C LEU A 71 3.65 7.64 -17.76
#